data_AF-A0A9D5RPL2-F1
#
_entry.id   AF-A0A9D5RPL2-F1
#
_cell.length_a   1.000
_cell.length_b   1.000
_cell.length_c   1.000
_cell.angle_alpha   90.00
_cell.angle_beta   90.00
_cell.angle_gamma   90.00
#
_symmetry.space_group_name_H-M   'P 1'
#
loop_
_entity.id
_entity.type
_entity.pdbx_description
1 polymer ?
#
loop_
_entity_poly.entity_id
_entity_poly.type
_entity_poly.pdbx_seq_one_letter_code
_entity_poly.pdbx_strand_id
1 'polypeptide(L)'
;MKSKWMEMSTINKVVLVVRIVLSIVIIVLALLQIWGVMKSAINYTMPLLGVYFVILSIQEWKTQRGYALFSIGVALFIFIVAFVVWFGK
;
A
#
# COMPACT_ATOMS: atom_id res chain seq x y z
N MET A 1 -14.35 24.16 -14.99
CA MET A 1 -13.27 23.32 -14.47
C MET A 1 -13.44 21.91 -15.01
N LYS A 2 -12.61 21.44 -15.95
CA LYS A 2 -12.58 20.02 -16.27
C LYS A 2 -12.10 19.28 -15.03
N SER A 3 -12.81 18.22 -14.62
CA SER A 3 -12.37 17.49 -13.43
C SER A 3 -11.05 16.79 -13.75
N LYS A 4 -10.11 16.82 -12.79
CA LYS A 4 -8.80 16.12 -12.86
C LYS A 4 -8.97 14.63 -13.20
N TRP A 5 -10.17 14.09 -12.95
CA TRP A 5 -10.58 12.73 -13.28
C TRP A 5 -10.81 12.52 -14.78
N MET A 6 -11.31 13.50 -15.54
CA MET A 6 -11.46 13.35 -17.01
C MET A 6 -10.12 13.36 -17.75
N GLU A 7 -9.09 13.97 -17.16
CA GLU A 7 -7.74 14.09 -17.76
C GLU A 7 -6.82 12.91 -17.39
N MET A 8 -7.21 12.07 -16.43
CA MET A 8 -6.44 10.90 -16.01
C MET A 8 -6.62 9.75 -17.00
N SER A 9 -5.51 9.09 -17.36
CA SER A 9 -5.56 7.87 -18.16
C SER A 9 -6.38 6.77 -17.46
N THR A 10 -7.02 5.90 -18.24
CA THR A 10 -7.81 4.78 -17.72
C THR A 10 -7.00 3.91 -16.74
N ILE A 11 -5.72 3.68 -17.03
CA ILE A 11 -4.81 2.93 -16.17
C ILE A 11 -4.66 3.62 -14.80
N ASN A 12 -4.43 4.94 -14.78
CA ASN A 12 -4.29 5.66 -13.52
C ASN A 12 -5.58 5.63 -12.69
N LYS A 13 -6.75 5.66 -13.34
CA LYS A 13 -8.05 5.53 -12.64
C LYS A 13 -8.19 4.16 -11.98
N VAL A 14 -7.88 3.09 -12.70
CA VAL A 14 -7.93 1.73 -12.17
C VAL A 14 -6.97 1.58 -10.99
N VAL A 15 -5.72 2.03 -11.14
CA VAL A 15 -4.72 1.97 -10.06
C VAL A 15 -5.16 2.79 -8.85
N LEU A 16 -5.80 3.95 -9.04
CA LEU A 16 -6.36 4.76 -7.94
C LEU A 16 -7.47 4.01 -7.20
N VAL A 17 -8.41 3.42 -7.93
CA VAL A 17 -9.50 2.63 -7.32
C VAL A 17 -8.94 1.43 -6.56
N VAL A 18 -8.01 0.69 -7.16
CA VAL A 18 -7.34 -0.44 -6.49
C VAL A 18 -6.65 0.02 -5.21
N ARG A 19 -5.93 1.14 -5.25
CA ARG A 19 -5.27 1.72 -4.06
C ARG A 19 -6.26 2.02 -2.94
N ILE A 20 -7.40 2.64 -3.27
CA ILE A 20 -8.45 2.99 -2.30
C ILE A 20 -9.02 1.72 -1.66
N VAL A 21 -9.35 0.72 -2.47
CA VAL A 21 -9.84 -0.58 -1.96
C VAL A 21 -8.78 -1.23 -1.06
N LEU A 22 -7.51 -1.22 -1.46
CA LEU A 22 -6.42 -1.77 -0.67
C LEU A 22 -6.27 -1.06 0.69
N SER A 23 -6.38 0.28 0.72
CA SER A 23 -6.37 1.05 1.97
C SER A 23 -7.49 0.62 2.91
N ILE A 24 -8.71 0.45 2.40
CA ILE A 24 -9.85 0.03 3.22
C ILE A 24 -9.58 -1.36 3.83
N VAL A 25 -9.08 -2.30 3.02
CA VAL A 25 -8.73 -3.64 3.49
C VAL A 25 -7.66 -3.59 4.59
N ILE A 26 -6.61 -2.79 4.41
CA ILE A 26 -5.54 -2.61 5.41
C ILE A 26 -6.11 -2.06 6.73
N ILE A 27 -7.00 -1.06 6.65
CA ILE A 27 -7.64 -0.47 7.84
C ILE A 27 -8.47 -1.52 8.59
N VAL A 28 -9.30 -2.30 7.87
CA VAL A 28 -10.11 -3.36 8.47
C VAL A 28 -9.23 -4.42 9.14
N LEU A 29 -8.16 -4.87 8.48
CA LEU A 29 -7.23 -5.84 9.06
C LEU A 29 -6.49 -5.28 10.28
N ALA A 30 -6.12 -4.00 10.26
CA ALA A 30 -5.51 -3.34 11.42
C ALA A 30 -6.47 -3.27 12.61
N LEU A 31 -7.76 -2.96 12.38
CA LEU A 31 -8.78 -2.97 13.43
C LEU A 31 -8.98 -4.37 14.01
N LEU A 32 -9.03 -5.40 13.16
CA LEU A 32 -9.13 -6.81 13.60
C LEU A 32 -7.93 -7.25 14.45
N GLN A 33 -6.73 -6.77 14.12
CA GLN A 33 -5.52 -7.01 14.91
C GLN A 33 -5.60 -6.31 16.28
N ILE A 34 -6.01 -5.04 16.33
CA ILE A 34 -6.13 -4.25 17.58
C ILE A 34 -7.18 -4.86 18.52
N TRP A 35 -8.30 -5.34 17.98
CA TRP A 35 -9.34 -6.00 18.76
C TRP A 35 -8.97 -7.44 19.16
N GLY A 36 -7.82 -7.95 18.71
CA GLY A 36 -7.32 -9.28 19.07
C GLY A 36 -8.10 -10.44 18.46
N VAL A 37 -9.01 -10.17 17.51
CA VAL A 37 -9.87 -11.19 16.86
C VAL A 37 -9.04 -12.14 16.00
N MET A 38 -8.04 -11.60 15.28
CA MET A 38 -7.11 -12.39 14.48
C MET A 38 -5.67 -11.95 14.77
N LYS A 39 -4.98 -12.66 15.66
CA LYS A 39 -3.55 -12.41 15.95
C LYS A 39 -2.65 -12.58 14.72
N SER A 40 -3.09 -13.40 13.76
CA SER A 40 -2.41 -13.64 12.49
C SER A 40 -2.70 -12.57 11.42
N ALA A 41 -3.60 -11.60 11.67
CA ALA A 41 -3.94 -10.58 10.68
C ALA A 41 -2.71 -9.76 10.26
N ILE A 42 -1.77 -9.50 11.17
CA ILE A 42 -0.53 -8.77 10.90
C ILE A 42 0.33 -9.41 9.82
N ASN A 43 0.33 -10.74 9.72
CA ASN A 43 1.08 -11.47 8.70
C ASN A 43 0.52 -11.20 7.29
N TYR A 44 -0.76 -10.85 7.18
CA TYR A 44 -1.40 -10.46 5.92
C TYR A 44 -1.33 -8.94 5.70
N THR A 45 -1.46 -8.14 6.77
CA THR A 45 -1.42 -6.68 6.69
C THR A 45 -0.05 -6.15 6.26
N MET A 46 1.05 -6.74 6.74
CA MET A 46 2.41 -6.32 6.38
C MET A 46 2.70 -6.41 4.87
N PRO A 47 2.52 -7.54 4.18
CA PRO A 47 2.74 -7.61 2.73
C PRO A 47 1.77 -6.72 1.95
N LEU A 48 0.50 -6.60 2.39
CA LEU A 48 -0.46 -5.67 1.77
C LEU A 48 -0.01 -4.21 1.88
N LEU A 49 0.53 -3.80 3.02
CA LEU A 49 1.11 -2.46 3.21
C LEU A 49 2.29 -2.24 2.27
N GLY A 50 3.16 -3.24 2.08
CA GLY A 50 4.25 -3.19 1.10
C GLY A 50 3.73 -2.90 -0.31
N VAL A 51 2.72 -3.67 -0.77
CA VAL A 51 2.07 -3.47 -2.07
C VAL A 51 1.42 -2.09 -2.18
N TYR A 52 0.77 -1.61 -1.11
CA TYR A 52 0.19 -0.28 -1.06
C TYR A 52 1.22 0.82 -1.30
N PHE A 53 2.37 0.75 -0.62
CA PHE A 53 3.44 1.75 -0.77
C PHE A 53 4.10 1.71 -2.15
N VAL A 54 4.22 0.53 -2.77
CA VAL A 54 4.65 0.43 -4.18
C VAL A 54 3.68 1.16 -5.10
N ILE A 55 2.37 0.90 -4.98
CA ILE A 55 1.35 1.57 -5.79
C ILE A 55 1.36 3.09 -5.56
N LEU A 56 1.49 3.52 -4.30
CA LEU A 56 1.58 4.93 -3.94
C LEU A 56 2.79 5.60 -4.60
N SER A 57 3.95 4.95 -4.55
CA SER A 57 5.16 5.48 -5.18
C SER A 57 5.04 5.66 -6.69
N ILE A 58 4.40 4.71 -7.39
CA ILE A 58 4.21 4.77 -8.85
C ILE A 58 3.31 5.96 -9.21
N GLN A 59 2.25 6.19 -8.42
CA GLN A 59 1.34 7.32 -8.63
C GLN A 59 1.99 8.66 -8.32
N GLU A 60 2.79 8.73 -7.27
CA GLU A 60 3.43 9.98 -6.85
C GLU A 60 4.74 10.28 -7.59
N TRP A 61 5.31 9.33 -8.32
CA TRP A 61 6.56 9.49 -9.06
C TRP A 61 6.58 10.71 -10.00
N LYS A 62 5.43 11.02 -10.62
CA LYS A 62 5.28 12.17 -11.52
C LYS A 62 4.86 13.46 -10.80
N THR A 63 4.39 13.38 -9.56
CA THR A 63 3.86 14.53 -8.81
C THR A 63 4.86 15.04 -7.77
N GLN A 64 5.38 14.16 -6.92
CA GLN A 64 6.34 14.46 -5.87
C GLN A 64 7.38 13.34 -5.75
N ARG A 65 8.47 13.47 -6.51
CA ARG A 65 9.54 12.45 -6.56
C ARG A 65 10.12 12.10 -5.19
N GLY A 66 10.20 13.06 -4.27
CA GLY A 66 10.70 12.83 -2.91
C GLY A 66 9.82 11.87 -2.10
N TYR A 67 8.51 12.06 -2.11
CA TYR A 67 7.56 11.17 -1.45
C TYR A 67 7.52 9.78 -2.11
N ALA A 68 7.67 9.73 -3.43
CA ALA A 68 7.72 8.46 -4.16
C ALA A 68 8.97 7.63 -3.78
N LEU A 69 10.15 8.26 -3.70
CA LEU A 69 11.39 7.61 -3.26
C LEU A 69 11.30 7.11 -1.82
N PHE A 70 10.76 7.92 -0.91
CA PHE A 70 10.53 7.51 0.47
C PHE A 70 9.57 6.32 0.55
N SER A 71 8.46 6.37 -0.20
CA SER A 71 7.48 5.28 -0.26
C SER A 71 8.08 3.97 -0.80
N ILE A 72 8.96 4.03 -1.81
CA ILE A 72 9.70 2.84 -2.30
C ILE A 72 10.62 2.28 -1.20
N GLY A 73 11.35 3.15 -0.51
CA GLY A 73 12.22 2.74 0.60
C GLY A 73 11.44 2.04 1.71
N VAL A 74 10.29 2.59 2.10
CA VAL A 74 9.39 1.99 3.09
C VAL A 74 8.84 0.65 2.58
N ALA A 75 8.41 0.56 1.32
CA ALA A 75 7.94 -0.69 0.74
C ALA A 75 9.03 -1.79 0.77
N LEU A 76 10.25 -1.45 0.37
CA LEU A 76 11.39 -2.38 0.40
C LEU A 76 11.70 -2.84 1.81
N PHE A 77 11.71 -1.94 2.79
CA PHE A 77 11.92 -2.30 4.19
C PHE A 77 10.84 -3.27 4.69
N ILE A 78 9.57 -2.99 4.41
CA ILE A 78 8.45 -3.87 4.78
C ILE A 78 8.59 -5.24 4.14
N PHE A 79 8.98 -5.33 2.86
CA PHE A 79 9.22 -6.61 2.19
C PHE A 79 10.38 -7.38 2.79
N ILE A 80 11.49 -6.72 3.13
CA ILE A 80 12.64 -7.35 3.79
C ILE A 80 12.23 -7.89 5.17
N VAL A 81 11.52 -7.10 5.98
CA VAL A 81 11.03 -7.53 7.29
C VAL A 81 10.06 -8.70 7.16
N ALA A 82 9.11 -8.64 6.21
CA ALA A 82 8.19 -9.73 5.95
C ALA A 82 8.93 -11.01 5.53
N PHE A 83 9.96 -10.89 4.68
CA PHE A 83 10.80 -12.00 4.27
C PHE A 83 11.55 -12.62 5.45
N VAL A 84 12.18 -11.80 6.29
CA VAL A 84 12.90 -12.25 7.49
C VAL A 84 11.96 -12.92 8.49
N VAL A 85 10.76 -12.39 8.72
CA VAL A 85 9.78 -12.97 9.65
C VAL A 85 9.24 -14.31 9.13
N TRP A 86 9.09 -14.47 7.82
CA TRP A 86 8.57 -15.70 7.21
C TRP A 86 9.66 -16.79 7.10
N PHE A 87 10.85 -16.44 6.61
CA PHE A 87 11.94 -17.40 6.35
C PHE A 87 12.96 -17.53 7.49
N GLY A 88 12.97 -16.60 8.45
CA GLY A 88 13.85 -16.64 9.62
C GLY A 88 13.24 -17.36 10.84
N LYS A 89 12.09 -18.00 10.67
CA LYS A 89 11.56 -19.02 11.59
C LYS A 89 12.14 -20.38 11.22
#